data_AF-X1L4U2-F1
#
_entry.id   AF-X1L4U2-F1
#
_cell.length_a   1.000
_cell.length_b   1.000
_cell.length_c   1.000
_cell.angle_alpha   90.00
_cell.angle_beta   90.00
_cell.angle_gamma   90.00
#
_symmetry.space_group_name_H-M   'P 1'
#
loop_
_entity.id
_entity.type
_entity.pdbx_description
1 polymer ?
#
loop_
_entity_poly.entity_id
_entity_poly.type
_entity_poly.pdbx_seq_one_letter_code
_entity_poly.pdbx_strand_id
1 'polypeptide(L)'
;DLVKKITPKAKVVMIQHTFGWPAQIDEILKITREHDLYLIEDTAHALGAKYKGKFCGTFGNAAFFSFGRDKIISSVCGGMAVTNDKKLAEQIKRFQENISCPSYFWILQQLLHPILINYLILPAYSLSPNLGRICLGIFHKLFILSNT
;
A
#
# COMPACT_ATOMS: atom_id res chain seq x y z
N ASP A 1 22.31 -8.14 8.06
CA ASP A 1 22.30 -6.94 7.19
C ASP A 1 21.86 -5.70 7.95
N LEU A 2 20.63 -5.68 8.50
CA LEU A 2 20.05 -4.54 9.25
C LEU A 2 21.04 -3.83 10.20
N VAL A 3 21.67 -4.57 11.12
CA VAL A 3 22.61 -4.00 12.12
C VAL A 3 23.74 -3.20 11.47
N LYS A 4 24.26 -3.65 10.31
CA LYS A 4 25.35 -2.96 9.61
C LYS A 4 24.92 -1.62 9.00
N LYS A 5 23.61 -1.40 8.84
CA LYS A 5 23.02 -0.19 8.25
C LYS A 5 22.53 0.81 9.31
N ILE A 6 22.56 0.45 10.59
CA ILE A 6 22.19 1.36 11.68
C ILE A 6 23.30 2.40 11.84
N THR A 7 22.89 3.67 11.90
CA THR A 7 23.79 4.82 12.12
C THR A 7 23.31 5.60 13.34
N PRO A 8 24.13 6.51 13.91
CA PRO A 8 23.68 7.40 14.99
C PRO A 8 22.49 8.30 14.61
N LYS A 9 22.22 8.48 13.32
CA LYS A 9 21.08 9.24 12.80
C LYS A 9 19.83 8.39 12.57
N ALA A 10 19.94 7.06 12.64
CA ALA A 10 18.80 6.18 12.47
C ALA A 10 17.76 6.42 13.58
N LYS A 11 16.49 6.46 13.20
CA LYS A 11 15.35 6.64 14.13
C LYS A 11 14.27 5.60 13.94
N VAL A 12 14.17 5.02 12.74
CA VAL A 12 13.08 4.14 12.36
C VAL A 12 13.64 2.98 11.56
N VAL A 13 13.13 1.78 11.83
CA VAL A 13 13.25 0.61 10.99
C VAL A 13 11.88 0.35 10.39
N MET A 14 11.82 0.22 9.06
CA MET A 14 10.62 -0.20 8.36
C MET A 14 10.82 -1.63 7.86
N ILE A 15 9.90 -2.52 8.21
CA ILE A 15 9.92 -3.92 7.74
C ILE A 15 8.74 -4.19 6.84
N GLN A 16 8.93 -5.01 5.83
CA GLN A 16 7.86 -5.45 4.95
C GLN A 16 7.57 -6.93 5.18
N HIS A 17 6.29 -7.27 5.24
CA HIS A 17 5.81 -8.65 5.26
C HIS A 17 5.47 -9.09 3.83
N THR A 18 6.49 -9.53 3.11
CA THR A 18 6.40 -9.75 1.67
C THR A 18 5.59 -11.00 1.34
N PHE A 19 4.64 -10.88 0.41
CA PHE A 19 3.81 -11.99 -0.07
C PHE A 19 3.08 -12.78 1.04
N GLY A 20 2.68 -12.09 2.10
CA GLY A 20 2.00 -12.71 3.25
C GLY A 20 2.93 -13.44 4.21
N TRP A 21 4.24 -13.45 3.95
CA TRP A 21 5.24 -14.03 4.84
C TRP A 21 5.68 -13.01 5.88
N PRO A 22 5.47 -13.29 7.17
CA PRO A 22 6.00 -12.44 8.24
C PRO A 22 7.52 -12.35 8.15
N ALA A 23 8.06 -11.18 8.45
CA ALA A 23 9.51 -10.97 8.54
C ALA A 23 10.07 -11.70 9.77
N GLN A 24 11.39 -11.63 9.98
CA GLN A 24 12.06 -12.12 11.20
C GLN A 24 11.73 -11.22 12.40
N ILE A 25 10.46 -11.19 12.81
CA ILE A 25 9.88 -10.23 13.76
C ILE A 25 10.62 -10.22 15.09
N ASP A 26 10.93 -11.39 15.67
CA ASP A 26 11.63 -11.46 16.96
C ASP A 26 13.03 -10.84 16.90
N GLU A 27 13.80 -11.14 15.85
CA GLU A 27 15.15 -10.61 15.66
C GLU A 27 15.13 -9.10 15.42
N ILE A 28 14.19 -8.65 14.60
CA ILE A 28 14.01 -7.22 14.31
C ILE A 28 13.60 -6.47 15.57
N LEU A 29 12.61 -6.99 16.33
CA LEU A 29 12.15 -6.36 17.57
C LEU A 29 13.28 -6.25 18.59
N LYS A 30 14.13 -7.28 18.69
CA LYS A 30 15.31 -7.25 19.54
C LYS A 30 16.23 -6.11 19.13
N ILE A 31 16.61 -6.03 17.85
CA ILE A 31 17.49 -4.99 17.31
C ILE A 31 16.90 -3.59 17.52
N THR A 32 15.61 -3.39 17.22
CA THR A 32 14.98 -2.07 17.37
C THR A 32 14.94 -1.61 18.82
N ARG A 33 14.75 -2.53 19.78
CA ARG A 33 14.78 -2.21 21.21
C ARG A 33 16.19 -1.90 21.70
N GLU A 34 17.18 -2.69 21.28
CA GLU A 34 18.59 -2.49 21.65
C GLU A 34 19.13 -1.14 21.17
N HIS A 35 18.64 -0.65 20.03
CA HIS A 35 19.09 0.61 19.42
C HIS A 35 18.12 1.79 19.61
N ASP A 36 17.06 1.64 20.42
CA ASP A 36 16.01 2.66 20.64
C ASP A 36 15.44 3.23 19.32
N LEU A 37 15.08 2.33 18.41
CA LEU A 37 14.51 2.64 17.09
C LEU A 37 13.01 2.33 17.08
N TYR A 38 12.23 3.20 16.45
CA TYR A 38 10.83 2.89 16.14
C TYR A 38 10.76 1.79 15.08
N LEU A 39 9.78 0.91 15.18
CA LEU A 39 9.47 -0.10 14.18
C LEU A 39 8.17 0.26 13.45
N ILE A 40 8.23 0.34 12.13
CA ILE A 40 7.06 0.46 11.25
C ILE A 40 6.90 -0.83 10.45
N GLU A 41 5.68 -1.38 10.44
CA GLU A 41 5.34 -2.55 9.63
C GLU A 41 4.62 -2.14 8.33
N ASP A 42 5.24 -2.41 7.19
CA ASP A 42 4.57 -2.44 5.89
C ASP A 42 3.86 -3.80 5.72
N THR A 43 2.53 -3.75 5.81
CA THR A 43 1.62 -4.89 5.74
C THR A 43 0.83 -4.89 4.43
N ALA A 44 1.30 -4.17 3.39
CA ALA A 44 0.63 -4.09 2.10
C ALA A 44 0.37 -5.46 1.45
N HIS A 45 1.23 -6.45 1.69
CA HIS A 45 1.09 -7.82 1.17
C HIS A 45 0.69 -8.85 2.23
N ALA A 46 0.36 -8.44 3.45
CA ALA A 46 0.22 -9.35 4.58
C ALA A 46 -1.01 -9.09 5.45
N LEU A 47 -2.05 -8.46 4.88
CA LEU A 47 -3.33 -8.34 5.56
C LEU A 47 -3.86 -9.74 5.93
N GLY A 48 -4.04 -9.98 7.22
CA GLY A 48 -4.49 -11.27 7.76
C GLY A 48 -3.38 -12.27 8.09
N ALA A 49 -2.12 -12.00 7.71
CA ALA A 49 -0.99 -12.85 8.09
C ALA A 49 -0.77 -12.82 9.61
N LYS A 50 -0.22 -13.93 10.15
CA LYS A 50 0.06 -14.08 11.57
C LYS A 50 1.47 -14.58 11.81
N TYR A 51 2.08 -14.07 12.87
CA TYR A 51 3.31 -14.59 13.44
C TYR A 51 3.05 -14.97 14.90
N LYS A 52 3.33 -16.23 15.26
CA LYS A 52 3.08 -16.77 16.61
C LYS A 52 1.67 -16.46 17.15
N GLY A 53 0.66 -16.60 16.30
CA GLY A 53 -0.75 -16.38 16.65
C GLY A 53 -1.21 -14.92 16.67
N LYS A 54 -0.29 -13.94 16.59
CA LYS A 54 -0.61 -12.51 16.54
C LYS A 54 -0.58 -11.98 15.10
N PHE A 55 -1.47 -11.07 14.75
CA PHE A 55 -1.54 -10.51 13.40
C PHE A 55 -0.33 -9.63 13.08
N CYS A 56 0.17 -9.74 11.84
CA CYS A 56 1.10 -8.77 11.27
C CYS A 56 0.47 -7.36 11.26
N GLY A 57 1.30 -6.35 11.49
CA GLY A 57 0.86 -4.97 11.70
C GLY A 57 0.52 -4.62 13.16
N THR A 58 0.86 -5.49 14.11
CA THR A 58 0.60 -5.28 15.54
C THR A 58 1.84 -5.40 16.43
N PHE A 59 3.03 -5.56 15.83
CA PHE A 59 4.29 -5.78 16.53
C PHE A 59 5.09 -4.48 16.71
N GLY A 60 5.05 -3.59 15.72
CA GLY A 60 5.74 -2.31 15.72
C GLY A 60 4.97 -1.20 16.41
N ASN A 61 5.54 0.01 16.32
CA ASN A 61 4.92 1.24 16.81
C ASN A 61 3.77 1.70 15.92
N ALA A 62 3.85 1.43 14.62
CA ALA A 62 2.77 1.66 13.66
C ALA A 62 2.85 0.65 12.52
N ALA A 63 1.74 0.48 11.82
CA ALA A 63 1.68 -0.34 10.62
C ALA A 63 0.83 0.30 9.53
N PHE A 64 1.14 -0.02 8.29
CA PHE A 64 0.42 0.46 7.12
C PHE A 64 -0.12 -0.71 6.30
N PHE A 65 -1.37 -0.58 5.88
CA PHE A 65 -2.06 -1.50 4.98
C PHE A 65 -2.37 -0.78 3.67
N SER A 66 -2.36 -1.53 2.58
CA SER A 66 -2.74 -1.05 1.26
C SER A 66 -4.07 -1.67 0.86
N PHE A 67 -4.94 -0.86 0.24
CA PHE A 67 -6.22 -1.28 -0.31
C PHE A 67 -6.31 -0.95 -1.82
N GLY A 68 -5.19 -1.11 -2.53
CA GLY A 68 -5.14 -1.04 -3.98
C GLY A 68 -5.90 -2.18 -4.67
N ARG A 69 -6.08 -2.08 -5.99
CA ARG A 69 -6.84 -3.06 -6.79
C ARG A 69 -6.31 -4.49 -6.70
N ASP A 70 -5.02 -4.66 -6.48
CA ASP A 70 -4.31 -5.94 -6.39
C ASP A 70 -4.26 -6.51 -4.96
N LYS A 71 -4.84 -5.82 -3.97
CA LYS A 71 -4.76 -6.21 -2.55
C LYS A 71 -5.93 -7.12 -2.15
N ILE A 72 -5.72 -7.89 -1.07
CA ILE A 72 -6.68 -8.87 -0.53
C ILE A 72 -8.05 -8.22 -0.27
N ILE A 73 -8.04 -7.03 0.35
CA ILE A 73 -9.20 -6.15 0.44
C ILE A 73 -8.86 -4.91 -0.37
N SER A 74 -9.74 -4.56 -1.31
CA SER A 74 -9.52 -3.44 -2.24
C SER A 74 -10.60 -2.39 -2.06
N SER A 75 -10.17 -1.14 -1.97
CA SER A 75 -11.01 0.05 -2.08
C SER A 75 -10.74 0.79 -3.39
N VAL A 76 -10.24 0.08 -4.41
CA VAL A 76 -9.66 0.61 -5.66
C VAL A 76 -8.34 1.35 -5.43
N CYS A 77 -8.37 2.38 -4.60
CA CYS A 77 -7.21 3.09 -4.09
C CYS A 77 -7.42 3.39 -2.61
N GLY A 78 -6.35 3.35 -1.83
CA GLY A 78 -6.40 3.68 -0.41
C GLY A 78 -5.47 2.83 0.44
N GLY A 79 -5.62 3.01 1.75
CA GLY A 79 -4.85 2.29 2.75
C GLY A 79 -5.32 2.66 4.15
N MET A 80 -4.63 2.09 5.13
CA MET A 80 -4.92 2.32 6.53
C MET A 80 -3.62 2.38 7.31
N ALA A 81 -3.49 3.38 8.17
CA ALA A 81 -2.45 3.44 9.20
C ALA A 81 -3.06 2.97 10.52
N VAL A 82 -2.33 2.13 11.26
CA VAL A 82 -2.74 1.68 12.60
C VAL A 82 -1.59 1.88 13.58
N THR A 83 -1.94 2.15 14.84
CA THR A 83 -1.01 2.23 15.95
C THR A 83 -1.76 2.02 17.26
N ASN A 84 -1.07 1.51 18.28
CA ASN A 84 -1.59 1.47 19.66
C ASN A 84 -1.24 2.72 20.46
N ASP A 85 -0.39 3.61 19.94
CA ASP A 85 -0.03 4.87 20.58
C ASP A 85 -1.08 5.93 20.25
N LYS A 86 -1.82 6.36 21.29
CA LYS A 86 -2.88 7.38 21.17
C LYS A 86 -2.35 8.73 20.66
N LYS A 87 -1.15 9.12 21.06
CA LYS A 87 -0.54 10.38 20.63
C LYS A 87 -0.16 10.31 19.16
N LEU A 88 0.42 9.19 18.72
CA LEU A 88 0.73 8.97 17.32
C LEU A 88 -0.53 8.88 16.46
N ALA A 89 -1.58 8.20 16.95
CA ALA A 89 -2.87 8.12 16.25
C ALA A 89 -3.47 9.51 16.00
N GLU A 90 -3.44 10.39 17.00
CA GLU A 90 -3.92 11.77 16.87
C GLU A 90 -3.08 12.58 15.85
N GLN A 91 -1.76 12.38 15.84
CA GLN A 91 -0.88 13.02 14.84
C GLN A 91 -1.17 12.53 13.43
N ILE A 92 -1.35 11.22 13.23
CA ILE A 92 -1.72 10.61 11.95
C ILE A 92 -3.06 11.15 11.47
N LYS A 93 -4.05 11.23 12.37
CA LYS A 93 -5.39 11.75 12.04
C LYS A 93 -5.32 13.22 11.58
N ARG A 94 -4.61 14.07 12.31
CA ARG A 94 -4.40 15.47 11.91
C ARG A 94 -3.70 15.57 10.57
N PHE A 95 -2.69 14.72 10.32
CA PHE A 95 -2.04 14.68 9.02
C PHE A 95 -3.03 14.32 7.91
N GLN A 96 -3.85 13.28 8.12
CA GLN A 96 -4.88 12.83 7.17
C GLN A 96 -5.91 13.92 6.87
N GLU A 97 -6.38 14.66 7.87
CA GLU A 97 -7.35 15.75 7.72
C GLU A 97 -6.82 16.90 6.83
N ASN A 98 -5.50 17.04 6.70
CA ASN A 98 -4.86 18.03 5.83
C ASN A 98 -4.60 17.52 4.40
N ILE A 99 -4.96 16.27 4.09
CA ILE A 99 -4.82 15.71 2.74
C ILE A 99 -6.06 16.08 1.92
N SER A 100 -5.84 16.54 0.69
CA SER A 100 -6.94 16.85 -0.23
C SER A 100 -7.62 15.57 -0.72
N CYS A 101 -8.96 15.61 -0.78
CA CYS A 101 -9.72 14.56 -1.43
C CYS A 101 -9.46 14.54 -2.95
N PRO A 102 -9.46 13.36 -3.59
CA PRO A 102 -9.41 13.28 -5.04
C PRO A 102 -10.65 13.91 -5.66
N SER A 103 -10.52 14.43 -6.88
CA SER A 103 -11.66 15.02 -7.59
C SER A 103 -12.69 13.96 -7.98
N TYR A 104 -13.97 14.35 -8.03
CA TYR A 104 -15.04 13.45 -8.49
C TYR A 104 -14.79 12.88 -9.89
N PHE A 105 -14.20 13.68 -10.78
CA PHE A 105 -13.82 13.22 -12.11
C PHE A 105 -12.77 12.10 -12.04
N TRP A 106 -11.75 12.26 -11.20
CA TRP A 106 -10.74 11.22 -11.01
C TRP A 106 -11.35 9.95 -10.41
N ILE A 107 -12.25 10.07 -9.43
CA ILE A 107 -12.98 8.95 -8.85
C ILE A 107 -13.78 8.21 -9.95
N LEU A 108 -14.49 8.95 -10.81
CA LEU A 108 -15.22 8.38 -11.93
C LEU A 108 -14.30 7.62 -12.89
N GLN A 109 -13.12 8.18 -13.23
CA GLN A 109 -12.12 7.47 -14.04
C GLN A 109 -11.69 6.15 -13.38
N GLN A 110 -11.47 6.14 -12.05
CA GLN A 110 -11.08 4.91 -11.34
C GLN A 110 -12.17 3.83 -11.36
N LEU A 111 -13.44 4.24 -11.26
CA LEU A 111 -14.60 3.34 -11.29
C LEU A 111 -14.87 2.81 -12.70
N LEU A 112 -14.65 3.62 -13.73
CA LEU A 112 -14.79 3.20 -15.13
C LEU A 112 -13.65 2.30 -15.60
N HIS A 113 -12.45 2.46 -15.06
CA HIS A 113 -11.26 1.69 -15.45
C HIS A 113 -11.51 0.17 -15.61
N PRO A 114 -12.04 -0.57 -14.62
CA PRO A 114 -12.29 -2.01 -14.79
C PRO A 114 -13.31 -2.33 -15.89
N ILE A 115 -14.32 -1.48 -16.10
CA ILE A 115 -15.33 -1.67 -17.14
C ILE A 115 -14.68 -1.49 -18.52
N LEU A 116 -13.97 -0.38 -18.73
CA LEU A 116 -13.34 -0.06 -20.01
C LEU A 116 -12.23 -1.06 -20.36
N ILE A 117 -11.44 -1.48 -19.36
CA ILE A 117 -10.41 -2.49 -19.59
C ILE A 117 -11.03 -3.83 -19.99
N ASN A 118 -12.00 -4.33 -19.23
CA ASN A 118 -12.54 -5.68 -19.44
C ASN A 118 -13.44 -5.80 -20.68
N TYR A 119 -14.23 -4.76 -20.99
CA TYR A 119 -15.22 -4.84 -22.07
C TYR A 119 -14.78 -4.19 -23.38
N LEU A 120 -13.74 -3.35 -23.37
CA LEU A 120 -13.27 -2.69 -24.61
C LEU A 120 -11.82 -3.02 -24.91
N ILE A 121 -10.91 -2.80 -23.96
CA ILE A 121 -9.47 -2.88 -24.24
C ILE A 121 -8.99 -4.33 -24.36
N LEU A 122 -9.35 -5.21 -23.43
CA LEU A 122 -8.96 -6.63 -23.50
C LEU A 122 -9.56 -7.35 -24.72
N PRO A 123 -10.84 -7.15 -25.09
CA PRO A 123 -11.37 -7.66 -26.36
C PRO A 123 -10.65 -7.07 -27.59
N ALA A 124 -10.26 -5.80 -27.58
CA ALA A 124 -9.47 -5.23 -28.67
C ALA A 124 -8.08 -5.89 -28.78
N TYR A 125 -7.44 -6.19 -27.65
CA TYR A 125 -6.18 -6.95 -27.61
C TYR A 125 -6.33 -8.39 -28.13
N SER A 126 -7.46 -9.05 -27.88
CA SER A 126 -7.71 -10.41 -28.39
C SER A 126 -7.96 -10.44 -29.90
N LEU A 127 -8.49 -9.36 -30.47
CA LEU A 127 -8.64 -9.20 -31.92
C LEU A 127 -7.31 -8.88 -32.61
N SER A 128 -6.55 -7.92 -32.08
CA SER A 128 -5.22 -7.58 -32.59
C SER A 128 -4.40 -6.81 -31.53
N PRO A 129 -3.12 -7.20 -31.29
CA PRO A 129 -2.26 -6.48 -30.36
C PRO A 129 -2.11 -4.99 -30.65
N ASN A 130 -2.10 -4.61 -31.94
CA ASN A 130 -2.00 -3.20 -32.35
C ASN A 130 -3.28 -2.43 -32.05
N LEU A 131 -4.44 -3.06 -32.25
CA LEU A 131 -5.74 -2.45 -31.96
C LEU A 131 -5.89 -2.17 -30.46
N GLY A 132 -5.56 -3.15 -29.61
CA GLY A 132 -5.57 -2.95 -28.15
C GLY A 132 -4.67 -1.81 -27.69
N ARG A 133 -3.46 -1.69 -28.24
CA ARG A 133 -2.53 -0.58 -27.95
C ARG A 133 -3.09 0.78 -28.38
N ILE A 134 -3.69 0.87 -29.57
CA ILE A 134 -4.30 2.10 -30.08
C ILE A 134 -5.47 2.51 -29.19
N CYS A 135 -6.38 1.58 -28.87
CA CYS A 135 -7.52 1.84 -27.99
C CYS A 135 -7.06 2.34 -26.62
N LEU A 136 -6.10 1.66 -25.98
CA LEU A 136 -5.55 2.09 -24.70
C LEU A 136 -4.93 3.50 -24.79
N GLY A 137 -4.14 3.76 -25.83
CA GLY A 137 -3.51 5.06 -26.06
C GLY A 137 -4.52 6.20 -26.25
N ILE A 138 -5.60 5.96 -26.99
CA ILE A 138 -6.70 6.92 -27.17
C ILE A 138 -7.36 7.23 -25.82
N PHE A 139 -7.64 6.20 -25.01
CA PHE A 139 -8.33 6.37 -23.73
C PHE A 139 -7.51 7.17 -22.71
N HIS A 140 -6.19 7.01 -22.69
CA HIS A 140 -5.30 7.87 -21.91
C HIS A 140 -5.23 9.29 -22.47
N LYS A 141 -5.08 9.45 -23.79
CA LYS A 141 -4.96 10.77 -24.44
C LYS A 141 -6.23 11.62 -24.27
N LEU A 142 -7.39 10.98 -24.22
CA LEU A 142 -8.68 11.63 -23.98
C LEU A 142 -9.01 11.80 -22.48
N PHE A 143 -8.10 11.46 -21.57
CA PHE A 143 -8.33 11.50 -20.12
C PHE A 143 -9.57 10.70 -19.69
N ILE A 144 -9.89 9.61 -20.38
CA ILE A 144 -10.97 8.69 -19.99
C ILE A 144 -10.44 7.72 -18.93
N LEU A 145 -9.23 7.23 -19.14
CA LEU A 145 -8.47 6.50 -18.14
C LEU A 145 -7.46 7.44 -17.50
N SER A 146 -7.32 7.39 -16.18
CA SER A 146 -6.26 8.12 -15.49
C SER A 146 -4.91 7.51 -15.84
N ASN A 147 -3.89 8.35 -16.00
CA ASN A 147 -2.50 7.89 -15.89
C ASN A 147 -2.24 7.58 -14.41
N THR A 148 -2.38 6.31 -14.02
CA THR A 148 -1.88 5.81 -12.72
C THR A 148 -0.41 5.49 -12.81
#